data_AF-A0A5E4KMG3-F1
#
_entry.id   AF-A0A5E4KMG3-F1
#
_cell.length_a   1.000
_cell.length_b   1.000
_cell.length_c   1.000
_cell.angle_alpha   90.00
_cell.angle_beta   90.00
_cell.angle_gamma   90.00
#
_symmetry.space_group_name_H-M   'P 1'
#
loop_
_entity.id
_entity.type
_entity.pdbx_description
1 polymer ?
#
loop_
_entity_poly.entity_id
_entity_poly.type
_entity_poly.pdbx_seq_one_letter_code
_entity_poly.pdbx_strand_id
1 'polypeptide(L)'
;MLERVGHNNLSQLLDYYESLGWINKNFSERLIDLAEAEEQRYAGPSWTLSAEEHRISMIFIEKLRGKSVKIPPISIIVPLRAKTELVIITPPRESYLEAHRIEKNELELAVHRREVTIKNLEEELIKKDIEIGKHKETIRELEYQLNEYKEEDNKNRIYRGILEENVRLKKLDFYRK
;
A
#
# COMPACT_ATOMS: atom_id res chain seq x y z
N MET A 1 -11.56 -16.62 -9.32
CA MET A 1 -12.11 -17.91 -8.80
C MET A 1 -11.64 -18.18 -7.39
N LEU A 2 -10.34 -18.08 -7.13
CA LEU A 2 -9.73 -18.18 -5.80
C LEU A 2 -10.38 -17.26 -4.76
N GLU A 3 -10.62 -15.98 -5.10
CA GLU A 3 -11.32 -15.02 -4.24
C GLU A 3 -12.74 -15.44 -3.82
N ARG A 4 -13.40 -16.32 -4.58
CA ARG A 4 -14.81 -16.70 -4.33
C ARG A 4 -14.98 -18.08 -3.68
N VAL A 5 -14.03 -18.98 -3.90
CA VAL A 5 -14.16 -20.40 -3.52
C VAL A 5 -13.07 -20.80 -2.51
N GLY A 6 -11.97 -20.05 -2.45
CA GLY A 6 -10.79 -20.34 -1.66
C GLY A 6 -9.98 -21.51 -2.24
N HIS A 7 -8.69 -21.58 -1.89
CA HIS A 7 -7.79 -22.64 -2.34
C HIS A 7 -8.31 -24.05 -1.98
N ASN A 8 -8.88 -24.20 -0.78
CA ASN A 8 -9.37 -25.49 -0.26
C ASN A 8 -10.47 -26.14 -1.11
N ASN A 9 -11.30 -25.33 -1.77
CA ASN A 9 -12.43 -25.83 -2.55
C ASN A 9 -12.20 -25.71 -4.07
N LEU A 10 -11.04 -25.20 -4.49
CA LEU A 10 -10.72 -25.00 -5.92
C LEU A 10 -10.64 -26.34 -6.66
N SER A 11 -10.01 -27.37 -6.06
CA SER A 11 -9.90 -28.70 -6.67
C SER A 11 -11.29 -29.31 -6.93
N GLN A 12 -12.18 -29.33 -5.94
CA GLN A 12 -13.53 -29.88 -6.12
C GLN A 12 -14.36 -29.11 -7.15
N LEU A 13 -14.16 -27.79 -7.26
CA LEU A 13 -14.84 -26.97 -8.27
C LEU A 13 -14.33 -27.28 -9.69
N LEU A 14 -13.03 -27.42 -9.86
CA LEU A 14 -12.43 -27.75 -11.15
C LEU A 14 -12.84 -29.16 -11.59
N ASP A 15 -12.87 -30.13 -10.67
CA ASP A 15 -13.39 -31.48 -10.94
C ASP A 15 -14.86 -31.45 -11.39
N TYR A 16 -15.67 -30.58 -10.78
CA TYR A 16 -17.06 -30.39 -11.20
C TYR A 16 -17.14 -29.83 -12.63
N TYR A 17 -16.36 -28.81 -12.97
CA TYR A 17 -16.36 -28.25 -14.33
C TYR A 17 -15.78 -29.19 -15.39
N GLU A 18 -14.82 -30.05 -15.00
CA GLU A 18 -14.31 -31.13 -15.85
C GLU A 18 -15.40 -32.18 -16.09
N SER A 19 -16.17 -32.54 -15.06
CA SER A 19 -17.29 -33.50 -15.19
C SER A 19 -18.42 -32.99 -16.11
N LEU A 20 -18.60 -31.67 -16.20
CA LEU A 20 -19.52 -31.03 -17.14
C LEU A 20 -18.95 -30.93 -18.57
N GLY A 21 -17.67 -31.27 -18.77
CA GLY A 21 -16.95 -31.13 -20.03
C GLY A 21 -16.65 -29.68 -20.42
N TRP A 22 -16.78 -28.73 -19.48
CA TRP A 22 -16.57 -27.30 -19.74
C TRP A 22 -15.09 -26.93 -19.76
N ILE A 23 -14.28 -27.67 -19.00
CA ILE A 23 -12.83 -27.52 -18.99
C ILE A 23 -12.17 -28.88 -19.20
N ASN A 24 -11.00 -28.87 -19.83
CA ASN A 24 -10.18 -30.07 -20.02
C ASN A 24 -9.29 -30.28 -18.78
N LYS A 25 -8.95 -31.54 -18.48
CA LYS A 25 -8.09 -31.93 -17.37
C LYS A 25 -6.73 -31.22 -17.35
N ASN A 26 -6.10 -31.04 -18.51
CA ASN A 26 -4.83 -30.31 -18.60
C ASN A 26 -4.99 -28.82 -18.21
N PHE A 27 -6.20 -28.26 -18.37
CA PHE A 27 -6.50 -26.89 -17.97
C PHE A 27 -6.80 -26.78 -16.47
N SER A 28 -7.46 -27.80 -15.86
CA SER A 28 -7.65 -27.83 -14.40
C SER A 28 -6.31 -27.98 -13.66
N GLU A 29 -5.43 -28.86 -14.13
CA GLU A 29 -4.07 -29.04 -13.57
C GLU A 29 -3.27 -27.72 -13.62
N ARG A 30 -3.24 -27.02 -14.77
CA ARG A 30 -2.57 -25.71 -14.89
C ARG A 30 -3.16 -24.63 -13.99
N LEU A 31 -4.46 -24.66 -13.73
CA LEU A 31 -5.12 -23.70 -12.85
C LEU A 31 -4.80 -23.95 -11.37
N ILE A 32 -4.58 -25.20 -10.99
CA ILE A 32 -4.12 -25.58 -9.65
C ILE A 32 -2.68 -25.10 -9.46
N ASP A 33 -1.78 -25.36 -10.41
CA ASP A 33 -0.39 -24.91 -10.35
C ASP A 33 -0.28 -23.37 -10.24
N LEU A 34 -1.11 -22.64 -10.98
CA LEU A 34 -1.18 -21.18 -10.90
C LEU A 34 -1.73 -20.70 -9.55
N ALA A 35 -2.68 -21.42 -8.96
CA ALA A 35 -3.28 -21.07 -7.68
C ALA A 35 -2.32 -21.26 -6.50
N GLU A 36 -1.54 -22.34 -6.53
CA GLU A 36 -0.49 -22.61 -5.54
C GLU A 36 0.64 -21.58 -5.61
N ALA A 37 0.99 -21.10 -6.82
CA ALA A 37 1.96 -20.02 -6.99
C ALA A 37 1.49 -18.67 -6.41
N GLU A 38 0.18 -18.41 -6.38
CA GLU A 38 -0.41 -17.16 -5.85
C GLU A 38 -0.60 -17.19 -4.31
N GLU A 39 -0.46 -18.35 -3.65
CA GLU A 39 -0.59 -18.52 -2.19
C GLU A 39 0.38 -17.62 -1.39
N GLN A 40 1.54 -17.27 -1.97
CA GLN A 40 2.51 -16.38 -1.34
C GLN A 40 2.06 -14.91 -1.23
N ARG A 41 0.98 -14.49 -1.90
CA ARG A 41 0.52 -13.08 -1.89
C ARG A 41 -0.55 -12.76 -0.85
N TYR A 42 -1.20 -13.75 -0.25
CA TYR A 42 -2.39 -13.52 0.60
C TYR A 42 -2.29 -14.21 1.96
N ALA A 43 -1.28 -13.82 2.75
CA ALA A 43 -1.19 -14.14 4.18
C ALA A 43 -2.04 -13.13 5.00
N GLY A 44 -3.36 -13.32 5.04
CA GLY A 44 -4.29 -12.58 5.91
C GLY A 44 -5.10 -13.54 6.79
N PRO A 45 -5.37 -13.24 8.08
CA PRO A 45 -5.74 -14.24 9.08
C PRO A 45 -7.22 -14.70 9.08
N SER A 46 -8.06 -14.30 8.12
CA SER A 46 -9.48 -14.69 8.18
C SER A 46 -10.10 -14.89 6.80
N TRP A 47 -10.23 -16.16 6.41
CA TRP A 47 -11.04 -16.67 5.29
C TRP A 47 -12.56 -16.55 5.53
N THR A 48 -12.98 -15.86 6.59
CA THR A 48 -14.38 -15.67 6.92
C THR A 48 -14.94 -14.49 6.15
N LEU A 49 -15.97 -14.72 5.34
CA LEU A 49 -16.78 -13.64 4.73
C LEU A 49 -17.14 -12.61 5.80
N SER A 50 -17.05 -11.32 5.46
CA SER A 50 -17.64 -10.27 6.28
C SER A 50 -19.14 -10.56 6.48
N ALA A 51 -19.69 -10.18 7.62
CA ALA A 51 -21.12 -10.38 7.93
C ALA A 51 -22.03 -9.79 6.84
N GLU A 52 -21.58 -8.71 6.19
CA GLU A 52 -22.27 -8.06 5.09
C GLU A 52 -22.22 -8.89 3.78
N GLU A 53 -21.07 -9.45 3.45
CA GLU A 53 -20.90 -10.33 2.29
C GLU A 53 -21.73 -11.62 2.45
N HIS A 54 -21.78 -12.17 3.66
CA HIS A 54 -22.57 -13.36 3.97
C HIS A 54 -24.07 -13.09 3.78
N ARG A 55 -24.53 -11.90 4.21
CA ARG A 55 -25.91 -11.43 4.01
C ARG A 55 -26.25 -11.29 2.53
N ILE A 56 -25.39 -10.65 1.74
CA ILE A 56 -25.60 -10.48 0.28
C ILE A 56 -25.69 -11.84 -0.40
N SER A 57 -24.80 -12.77 -0.03
CA SER A 57 -24.77 -14.13 -0.57
C SER A 57 -26.05 -14.92 -0.24
N MET A 58 -26.55 -14.84 1.00
CA MET A 58 -27.82 -15.46 1.37
C MET A 58 -29.00 -14.89 0.58
N ILE A 59 -29.06 -13.57 0.41
CA ILE A 59 -30.13 -12.92 -0.36
C ILE A 59 -30.09 -13.38 -1.82
N PHE A 60 -28.89 -13.50 -2.39
CA PHE A 60 -28.71 -13.95 -3.76
C PHE A 60 -29.16 -15.41 -3.95
N ILE A 61 -28.78 -16.31 -3.04
CA ILE A 61 -29.19 -17.72 -3.07
C ILE A 61 -30.71 -17.86 -2.92
N GLU A 62 -31.33 -17.13 -1.98
CA GLU A 62 -32.79 -17.20 -1.77
C GLU A 62 -33.58 -16.59 -2.94
N LYS A 63 -33.04 -15.57 -3.61
CA LYS A 63 -33.59 -15.05 -4.88
C LYS A 63 -33.52 -16.10 -6.00
N LEU A 64 -32.40 -16.81 -6.13
CA LEU A 64 -32.27 -17.90 -7.10
C LEU A 64 -33.23 -19.05 -6.81
N ARG A 65 -33.57 -19.29 -5.54
CA ARG A 65 -34.59 -20.27 -5.12
C ARG A 65 -36.04 -19.77 -5.28
N GLY A 66 -36.25 -18.56 -5.81
CA GLY A 66 -37.58 -18.02 -6.12
C GLY A 66 -38.39 -17.58 -4.90
N LYS A 67 -37.76 -17.38 -3.73
CA LYS A 67 -38.45 -16.96 -2.50
C LYS A 67 -38.33 -15.44 -2.30
N SER A 68 -39.43 -14.79 -1.92
CA SER A 68 -39.41 -13.37 -1.55
C SER A 68 -38.79 -13.19 -0.17
N VAL A 69 -37.61 -12.58 -0.09
CA VAL A 69 -36.88 -12.36 1.17
C VAL A 69 -37.42 -11.09 1.87
N LYS A 70 -38.07 -11.26 3.02
CA LYS A 70 -38.27 -10.17 4.00
C LYS A 70 -37.02 -10.11 4.88
N ILE A 71 -36.39 -8.95 4.93
CA ILE A 71 -35.09 -8.72 5.59
C ILE A 71 -35.33 -8.51 7.10
N PRO A 72 -34.90 -9.40 8.00
CA PRO A 72 -34.80 -9.05 9.42
C PRO A 72 -33.56 -8.16 9.67
N PRO A 73 -33.64 -7.16 10.56
CA PRO A 73 -32.52 -6.31 10.90
C PRO A 73 -31.38 -7.08 11.60
N ILE A 74 -30.16 -6.54 11.45
CA ILE A 74 -28.83 -7.17 11.55
C ILE A 74 -28.45 -7.72 12.95
N SER A 75 -29.33 -7.75 13.94
CA SER A 75 -28.91 -8.04 15.32
C SER A 75 -28.77 -9.51 15.71
N ILE A 76 -29.13 -10.50 14.88
CA ILE A 76 -29.02 -11.92 15.26
C ILE A 76 -28.76 -12.81 14.03
N ILE A 77 -27.50 -12.99 13.64
CA ILE A 77 -27.10 -14.13 12.80
C ILE A 77 -25.99 -14.86 13.56
N VAL A 78 -26.38 -15.88 14.32
CA VAL A 78 -25.45 -16.87 14.85
C VAL A 78 -25.07 -17.79 13.67
N PRO A 79 -23.77 -17.97 13.35
CA PRO A 79 -23.36 -18.84 12.26
C PRO A 79 -23.82 -20.28 12.56
N LEU A 80 -24.70 -20.82 11.71
CA LEU A 80 -25.12 -22.22 11.80
C LEU A 80 -23.95 -23.12 11.40
N ARG A 81 -23.21 -23.66 12.37
CA ARG A 81 -22.34 -24.83 12.17
C ARG A 81 -23.20 -26.09 12.14
N ALA A 82 -22.81 -27.07 11.33
CA ALA A 82 -23.41 -28.39 11.29
C ALA A 82 -23.50 -28.98 12.71
N LYS A 83 -24.64 -29.59 13.06
CA LYS A 83 -24.85 -30.22 14.37
C LYS A 83 -23.88 -31.39 14.54
N THR A 84 -22.75 -31.13 15.18
CA THR A 84 -22.11 -32.13 16.03
C THR A 84 -22.80 -32.03 17.39
N GLU A 85 -23.29 -33.16 17.92
CA GLU A 85 -23.70 -33.25 19.32
C GLU A 85 -22.47 -33.00 20.20
N LEU A 86 -22.19 -31.73 20.47
CA LEU A 86 -21.21 -31.33 21.46
C LEU A 86 -21.97 -31.06 22.74
N VAL A 87 -21.61 -31.78 23.79
CA VAL A 87 -22.00 -31.45 25.17
C VAL A 87 -21.50 -30.04 25.44
N ILE A 88 -22.43 -29.07 25.43
CA ILE A 88 -22.12 -27.67 25.70
C ILE A 88 -21.94 -27.53 27.22
N ILE A 89 -20.70 -27.62 27.70
CA ILE A 89 -20.33 -26.93 28.94
C ILE A 89 -20.15 -25.47 28.51
N THR A 90 -21.21 -24.65 28.60
CA THR A 90 -21.07 -23.20 28.39
C THR A 90 -20.25 -22.63 29.55
N PRO A 91 -19.03 -22.10 29.32
CA PRO A 91 -18.40 -21.29 30.36
C PRO A 91 -19.26 -20.03 30.61
N PRO A 92 -19.19 -19.44 31.82
CA PRO A 92 -20.10 -18.37 32.23
C PRO A 92 -20.06 -17.20 31.24
N ARG A 93 -21.24 -16.71 30.84
CA ARG A 93 -21.42 -15.58 29.90
C ARG A 93 -20.59 -14.34 30.27
N GLU A 94 -20.27 -14.17 31.54
CA GLU A 94 -19.42 -13.12 32.09
C GLU A 94 -17.96 -13.20 31.61
N SER A 95 -17.40 -14.40 31.39
CA SER A 95 -16.00 -14.53 30.93
C SER A 95 -15.81 -14.00 29.51
N TYR A 96 -16.83 -14.13 28.66
CA TYR A 96 -16.81 -13.61 27.29
C TYR A 96 -16.91 -12.08 27.25
N LEU A 97 -17.77 -11.50 28.08
CA LEU A 97 -17.91 -10.04 28.18
C LEU A 97 -16.62 -9.39 28.69
N GLU A 98 -15.97 -10.01 29.67
CA GLU A 98 -14.72 -9.50 30.22
C GLU A 98 -13.57 -9.65 29.21
N ALA A 99 -13.50 -10.76 28.46
CA ALA A 99 -12.52 -10.91 27.37
C ALA A 99 -12.67 -9.82 26.29
N HIS A 100 -13.91 -9.49 25.88
CA HIS A 100 -14.15 -8.41 24.92
C HIS A 100 -13.79 -7.02 25.47
N ARG A 101 -13.95 -6.79 26.78
CA ARG A 101 -13.52 -5.53 27.42
C ARG A 101 -12.01 -5.40 27.44
N ILE A 102 -11.31 -6.49 27.76
CA ILE A 102 -9.84 -6.53 27.75
C ILE A 102 -9.34 -6.28 26.32
N GLU A 103 -9.87 -7.01 25.33
CA GLU A 103 -9.52 -6.83 23.91
C GLU A 103 -9.78 -5.40 23.43
N LYS A 104 -10.92 -4.81 23.79
CA LYS A 104 -11.22 -3.40 23.50
C LYS A 104 -10.19 -2.45 24.11
N ASN A 105 -9.85 -2.64 25.38
CA ASN A 105 -8.88 -1.79 26.07
C ASN A 105 -7.48 -1.94 25.46
N GLU A 106 -7.09 -3.15 25.06
CA GLU A 106 -5.82 -3.42 24.37
C GLU A 106 -5.76 -2.72 23.01
N LEU A 107 -6.86 -2.77 22.26
CA LEU A 107 -7.00 -2.03 21.00
C LEU A 107 -6.92 -0.52 21.22
N GLU A 108 -7.60 0.03 22.24
CA GLU A 108 -7.51 1.46 22.59
C GLU A 108 -6.07 1.87 22.93
N LEU A 109 -5.35 1.07 23.71
CA LEU A 109 -3.94 1.31 24.01
C LEU A 109 -3.04 1.20 22.77
N ALA A 110 -3.35 0.30 21.83
CA ALA A 110 -2.63 0.18 20.57
C ALA A 110 -2.88 1.39 19.67
N VAL A 111 -4.12 1.86 19.58
CA VAL A 111 -4.49 3.08 18.85
C VAL A 111 -3.75 4.28 19.43
N HIS A 112 -3.78 4.47 20.75
CA HIS A 112 -3.08 5.59 21.39
C HIS A 112 -1.57 5.57 21.14
N ARG A 113 -0.94 4.39 21.23
CA ARG A 113 0.50 4.23 20.90
C ARG A 113 0.80 4.62 19.44
N ARG A 114 -0.07 4.23 18.51
CA ARG A 114 0.07 4.60 17.10
C ARG A 114 -0.12 6.09 16.88
N GLU A 115 -1.10 6.72 17.53
CA GLU A 115 -1.33 8.17 17.45
C GLU A 115 -0.10 8.97 17.90
N VAL A 116 0.50 8.61 19.03
CA VAL A 116 1.75 9.24 19.51
C VAL A 116 2.88 9.05 18.50
N THR A 117 3.01 7.85 17.91
CA THR A 117 4.03 7.57 16.90
C THR A 117 3.84 8.42 15.65
N ILE A 118 2.60 8.53 15.16
CA ILE A 118 2.24 9.35 14.01
C ILE A 118 2.59 10.81 14.28
N LYS A 119 2.20 11.35 15.43
CA LYS A 119 2.51 12.73 15.81
C LYS A 119 4.02 13.01 15.84
N ASN A 120 4.81 12.10 16.41
CA ASN A 120 6.26 12.24 16.42
C ASN A 120 6.84 12.25 15.00
N LEU A 121 6.36 11.35 14.13
CA LEU A 121 6.79 11.30 12.73
C LEU A 121 6.39 12.57 11.95
N GLU A 122 5.20 13.11 12.20
CA GLU A 122 4.74 14.38 11.62
C GLU A 122 5.64 15.54 12.04
N GLU A 123 6.01 15.62 13.32
CA GLU A 123 6.94 16.65 13.83
C GLU A 123 8.34 16.52 13.21
N GLU A 124 8.86 15.30 13.03
CA GLU A 124 10.12 15.06 12.32
C GLU A 124 10.04 15.47 10.85
N LEU A 125 8.92 15.19 10.20
CA LEU A 125 8.70 15.52 8.79
C LEU A 125 8.68 17.05 8.59
N ILE A 126 7.98 17.78 9.46
CA ILE A 126 7.97 19.25 9.47
C ILE A 126 9.39 19.81 9.65
N LYS A 127 10.19 19.25 10.57
CA LYS A 127 11.58 19.69 10.76
C LYS A 127 12.43 19.49 9.50
N LYS A 128 12.29 18.34 8.84
CA LYS A 128 13.00 18.03 7.59
C LYS A 128 12.57 18.96 6.46
N ASP A 129 11.29 19.30 6.35
CA ASP A 129 10.81 20.24 5.33
C ASP A 129 11.42 21.64 5.50
N ILE A 130 11.55 22.10 6.74
CA ILE A 130 12.22 23.37 7.05
C ILE A 130 13.70 23.30 6.66
N GLU A 131 14.39 22.20 6.95
CA GLU A 131 15.80 22.00 6.62
C GLU A 131 16.03 21.94 5.10
N ILE A 132 15.18 21.21 4.37
CA ILE A 132 15.17 21.20 2.90
C ILE A 132 14.96 22.63 2.36
N GLY A 133 14.06 23.40 2.96
CA GLY A 133 13.85 24.81 2.60
C GLY A 133 15.11 25.65 2.75
N LYS A 134 15.81 25.51 3.88
CA LYS A 134 17.09 26.20 4.13
C LYS A 134 18.16 25.81 3.10
N HIS A 135 18.32 24.51 2.83
CA HIS A 135 19.29 24.03 1.86
C HIS A 135 18.98 24.54 0.44
N LYS A 136 17.71 24.61 0.05
CA LYS A 136 17.30 25.20 -1.24
C LYS A 136 17.67 26.67 -1.35
N GLU A 137 17.56 27.44 -0.27
CA GLU A 137 17.99 28.84 -0.25
C GLU A 137 19.51 28.96 -0.38
N THR A 138 20.26 28.13 0.36
CA THR A 138 21.72 28.08 0.27
C THR A 138 22.20 27.72 -1.14
N ILE A 139 21.54 26.76 -1.80
CA ILE A 139 21.86 26.40 -3.19
C ILE A 139 21.63 27.58 -4.11
N ARG A 140 20.49 28.28 -3.99
CA ARG A 140 20.20 29.47 -4.81
C ARG A 140 21.24 30.58 -4.64
N GLU A 141 21.67 30.84 -3.40
CA GLU A 141 22.72 31.81 -3.11
C GLU A 141 24.06 31.43 -3.74
N LEU A 142 24.46 30.16 -3.61
CA LEU A 142 25.70 29.66 -4.22
C LEU A 142 25.66 29.69 -5.75
N GLU A 143 24.51 29.40 -6.35
CA GLU A 143 24.32 29.52 -7.80
C GLU A 143 24.44 30.97 -8.28
N TYR A 144 23.91 31.92 -7.51
CA TYR A 144 24.05 33.35 -7.79
C TYR A 144 25.52 33.78 -7.74
N GLN A 145 26.23 33.43 -6.66
CA GLN A 145 27.65 33.74 -6.50
C GLN A 145 28.48 33.11 -7.63
N LEU A 146 28.21 31.85 -7.98
CA LEU A 146 28.89 31.18 -9.08
C LEU A 146 28.67 31.89 -10.41
N ASN A 147 27.47 32.43 -10.66
CA ASN A 147 27.19 33.19 -11.87
C ASN A 147 27.95 34.53 -11.88
N GLU A 148 28.01 35.23 -10.75
CA GLU A 148 28.78 36.47 -10.62
C GLU A 148 30.28 36.25 -10.89
N TYR A 149 30.86 35.20 -10.31
CA TYR A 149 32.26 34.83 -10.57
C TYR A 149 32.53 34.49 -12.04
N LYS A 150 31.58 33.82 -12.71
CA LYS A 150 31.70 33.52 -14.15
C LYS A 150 31.70 34.78 -15.01
N GLU A 151 30.84 35.74 -14.68
CA GLU A 151 30.81 37.04 -15.37
C GLU A 151 32.12 37.82 -15.16
N GLU A 152 32.66 37.80 -13.94
CA GLU A 152 33.94 38.45 -13.63
C GLU A 152 35.12 37.76 -14.35
N ASP A 153 35.18 36.43 -14.36
CA ASP A 153 36.23 35.71 -15.10
C ASP A 153 36.14 35.98 -16.62
N ASN A 154 34.94 36.05 -17.19
CA ASN A 154 34.75 36.39 -18.59
C ASN A 154 35.26 37.82 -18.89
N LYS A 155 34.95 38.80 -18.04
CA LYS A 155 35.50 40.16 -18.16
C LYS A 155 37.03 40.15 -18.08
N ASN A 156 37.60 39.46 -17.10
CA ASN A 156 39.04 39.34 -16.93
C ASN A 156 39.73 38.66 -18.13
N ARG A 157 39.08 37.66 -18.74
CA ARG A 157 39.56 37.03 -19.98
C ARG A 157 39.58 38.02 -21.15
N ILE A 158 38.53 38.82 -21.31
CA ILE A 158 38.47 39.87 -22.35
C ILE A 158 39.57 40.91 -22.13
N TYR A 159 39.74 41.39 -20.89
CA TYR A 159 40.80 42.35 -20.57
C TYR A 159 42.19 41.80 -20.88
N ARG A 160 42.48 40.56 -20.50
CA ARG A 160 43.75 39.90 -20.84
C ARG A 160 43.99 39.84 -22.35
N GLY A 161 42.99 39.43 -23.13
CA GLY A 161 43.10 39.38 -24.60
C GLY A 161 43.37 40.74 -25.23
N ILE A 162 42.71 41.80 -24.76
CA ILE A 162 42.96 43.18 -25.22
C ILE A 162 44.38 43.64 -24.86
N LEU A 163 44.85 43.30 -23.65
CA LEU A 163 46.17 43.69 -23.17
C LEU A 163 47.28 43.00 -23.98
N GLU A 164 47.12 41.71 -24.25
CA GLU A 164 48.02 40.92 -25.09
C GLU A 164 48.11 41.49 -26.52
N GLU A 165 46.96 41.84 -27.12
CA GLU A 165 46.92 42.43 -28.45
C GLU A 165 47.59 43.82 -28.48
N ASN A 166 47.34 44.66 -27.47
CA ASN A 166 48.00 45.96 -27.35
C ASN A 166 49.52 45.83 -27.22
N VAL A 167 50.01 44.82 -26.47
CA VAL A 167 51.44 44.51 -26.38
C VAL A 167 52.00 44.08 -27.74
N ARG A 168 51.25 43.26 -28.50
CA ARG A 168 51.62 42.83 -29.85
C ARG A 168 51.73 44.01 -30.82
N LEU A 169 50.73 44.90 -30.82
CA LEU A 169 50.70 46.10 -31.65
C LEU A 169 51.87 47.03 -31.34
N LYS A 170 52.14 47.31 -30.06
CA LYS A 170 53.31 48.12 -29.65
C LYS A 170 54.64 47.55 -30.14
N LYS A 171 54.80 46.21 -30.13
CA LYS A 171 56.00 45.57 -30.68
C LYS A 171 56.11 45.79 -32.18
N LEU A 172 55.02 45.61 -32.93
CA LEU A 172 55.00 45.83 -34.38
C LEU A 172 55.31 47.29 -34.76
N ASP A 173 54.76 48.25 -34.02
CA ASP A 173 55.06 49.68 -34.22
C ASP A 173 56.52 50.02 -33.94
N PHE A 174 57.13 49.36 -32.94
CA PHE A 174 58.56 49.51 -32.65
C PHE A 174 59.45 49.04 -33.81
N TYR A 175 59.10 47.95 -34.50
CA TYR A 175 59.85 47.46 -35.65
C TYR A 175 59.57 48.22 -36.97
N ARG A 176 58.58 49.12 -36.99
CA ARG A 176 58.25 49.96 -38.16
C ARG A 176 58.96 51.32 -38.19
N LYS A 177 59.62 51.72 -37.10
CA LYS A 177 60.47 52.92 -37.02
C LYS A 177 61.93 52.56 -37.25
#